data_AF-A0A3T1D3A4-F1
#
_entry.id   AF-A0A3T1D3A4-F1
#
_cell.length_a   1.000
_cell.length_b   1.000
_cell.length_c   1.000
_cell.angle_alpha   90.00
_cell.angle_beta   90.00
_cell.angle_gamma   90.00
#
_symmetry.space_group_name_H-M   'P 1'
#
loop_
_entity.id
_entity.type
_entity.pdbx_description
1 polymer ?
#
loop_
_entity_poly.entity_id
_entity_poly.type
_entity_poly.pdbx_seq_one_letter_code
_entity_poly.pdbx_strand_id
1 'polypeptide(L)'
;MEEHKEELAVVDFEGKNEDSAEEVVDSKMTDIELSDTLEQLCLSKAEEFHLIGYEHVTGADVWECVSDKYHKKGTPQLYEIVNDILSLKVTQFMNFVTLSMYRGEARKR
;
A
#
# COMPACT_ATOMS: atom_id res chain seq x y z
N MET A 1 -22.13 66.51 -39.04
CA MET A 1 -20.96 66.29 -38.18
C MET A 1 -21.47 66.52 -36.77
N GLU A 2 -20.97 65.75 -35.81
CA GLU A 2 -21.43 65.54 -34.43
C GLU A 2 -22.46 64.41 -34.19
N GLU A 3 -22.17 63.73 -33.08
CA GLU A 3 -22.54 62.39 -32.61
C GLU A 3 -23.93 62.26 -31.99
N HIS A 4 -24.39 61.01 -31.84
CA HIS A 4 -24.79 60.33 -30.60
C HIS A 4 -25.79 59.21 -30.95
N LYS A 5 -25.35 57.95 -31.00
CA LYS A 5 -25.32 56.96 -29.89
C LYS A 5 -26.69 56.32 -29.66
N GLU A 6 -26.83 55.06 -30.04
CA GLU A 6 -27.66 54.08 -29.32
C GLU A 6 -27.13 52.65 -29.58
N GLU A 7 -27.42 51.80 -28.61
CA GLU A 7 -26.69 50.61 -28.15
C GLU A 7 -27.35 49.30 -28.61
N LEU A 8 -26.73 48.16 -28.25
CA LEU A 8 -27.17 46.74 -28.31
C LEU A 8 -26.79 45.96 -29.58
N ALA A 9 -26.31 44.71 -29.51
CA ALA A 9 -25.90 43.86 -28.40
C ALA A 9 -25.00 42.74 -28.94
N VAL A 10 -24.18 42.25 -28.02
CA VAL A 10 -23.20 41.15 -28.07
C VAL A 10 -23.73 39.80 -28.58
N VAL A 11 -22.91 39.13 -29.40
CA VAL A 11 -22.67 37.67 -29.33
C VAL A 11 -21.31 37.41 -30.00
N ASP A 12 -20.23 37.56 -29.24
CA ASP A 12 -18.93 37.03 -29.66
C ASP A 12 -18.58 35.81 -28.81
N PHE A 13 -18.55 34.71 -29.55
CA PHE A 13 -17.96 33.43 -29.26
C PHE A 13 -16.46 33.61 -29.04
N GLU A 14 -15.99 33.48 -27.80
CA GLU A 14 -14.59 33.16 -27.53
C GLU A 14 -14.53 32.01 -26.53
N GLY A 15 -14.23 30.82 -27.08
CA GLY A 15 -13.58 29.79 -26.29
C GLY A 15 -12.26 30.34 -25.77
N LYS A 16 -12.09 30.31 -24.45
CA LYS A 16 -10.80 30.50 -23.82
C LYS A 16 -10.62 29.45 -22.74
N ASN A 17 -9.71 28.55 -23.06
CA ASN A 17 -9.10 27.61 -22.12
C ASN A 17 -8.53 28.41 -20.94
N GLU A 18 -9.03 28.13 -19.74
CA GLU A 18 -8.37 28.50 -18.49
C GLU A 18 -7.98 27.20 -17.79
N ASP A 19 -6.77 26.76 -18.13
CA ASP A 19 -5.74 26.24 -17.22
C ASP A 19 -6.27 25.59 -15.93
N SER A 20 -6.74 24.34 -16.05
CA SER A 20 -6.78 23.43 -14.90
C SER A 20 -5.36 22.98 -14.62
N ALA A 21 -4.71 23.70 -13.71
CA ALA A 21 -3.43 23.36 -13.13
C ALA A 21 -3.41 21.87 -12.75
N GLU A 22 -2.45 21.16 -13.35
CA GLU A 22 -2.04 19.82 -12.92
C GLU A 22 -1.58 19.90 -11.46
N GLU A 23 -2.40 19.45 -10.52
CA GLU A 23 -1.88 19.00 -9.24
C GLU A 23 -1.14 17.69 -9.47
N VAL A 24 0.14 17.82 -9.84
CA VAL A 24 1.13 16.75 -9.64
C VAL A 24 1.31 16.55 -8.14
N VAL A 25 0.42 15.77 -7.54
CA VAL A 25 0.55 15.29 -6.17
C VAL A 25 1.79 14.40 -6.10
N ASP A 26 2.91 14.93 -5.60
CA ASP A 26 4.10 14.15 -5.22
C ASP A 26 3.64 13.14 -4.16
N SER A 27 3.32 11.93 -4.63
CA SER A 27 2.64 10.87 -3.88
C SER A 27 3.59 10.17 -2.91
N LYS A 28 4.17 10.93 -1.97
CA LYS A 28 4.86 10.38 -0.81
C LYS A 28 3.82 10.10 0.27
N MET A 29 3.37 8.85 0.31
CA MET A 29 2.62 8.30 1.44
C MET A 29 3.38 8.57 2.74
N THR A 30 2.69 8.99 3.79
CA THR A 30 3.32 9.23 5.10
C THR A 30 3.74 7.90 5.77
N ASP A 31 4.70 7.94 6.70
CA ASP A 31 5.19 6.73 7.39
C ASP A 31 4.07 5.96 8.13
N ILE A 32 3.07 6.68 8.63
CA ILE A 32 1.90 6.10 9.31
C ILE A 32 1.06 5.32 8.33
N GLU A 33 0.67 5.97 7.24
CA GLU A 33 -0.08 5.34 6.15
C GLU A 33 0.65 4.14 5.56
N LEU A 34 1.99 4.17 5.58
CA LEU A 34 2.80 3.05 5.15
C LEU A 34 2.72 1.85 6.09
N SER A 35 2.79 2.08 7.39
CA SER A 35 2.60 1.01 8.38
C SER A 35 1.22 0.37 8.23
N ASP A 36 0.17 1.19 8.08
CA ASP A 36 -1.21 0.71 7.94
C ASP A 36 -1.39 -0.13 6.67
N THR A 37 -0.81 0.30 5.54
CA THR A 37 -0.88 -0.48 4.30
C THR A 37 -0.16 -1.83 4.42
N LEU A 38 1.00 -1.89 5.10
CA LEU A 38 1.69 -3.16 5.34
C LEU A 38 0.87 -4.10 6.23
N GLU A 39 0.23 -3.59 7.27
CA GLU A 39 -0.66 -4.38 8.13
C GLU A 39 -1.83 -4.97 7.33
N GLN A 40 -2.46 -4.16 6.47
CA GLN A 40 -3.55 -4.62 5.60
C GLN A 40 -3.10 -5.70 4.63
N LEU A 41 -1.91 -5.59 4.04
CA LEU A 41 -1.35 -6.62 3.15
C LEU A 41 -1.10 -7.93 3.92
N CYS A 42 -0.56 -7.84 5.14
CA CYS A 42 -0.36 -9.00 6.00
C CYS A 42 -1.69 -9.69 6.38
N LEU A 43 -2.72 -8.91 6.70
CA LEU A 43 -4.06 -9.43 6.99
C LEU A 43 -4.64 -10.15 5.77
N SER A 44 -4.62 -9.52 4.61
CA SER A 44 -5.14 -10.12 3.36
C SER A 44 -4.40 -11.41 3.00
N LYS A 45 -3.08 -11.47 3.22
CA LYS A 45 -2.30 -12.70 3.03
C LYS A 45 -2.67 -13.80 4.04
N ALA A 46 -2.97 -13.44 5.29
CA ALA A 46 -3.44 -14.41 6.28
C ALA A 46 -4.80 -15.00 5.89
N GLU A 47 -5.73 -14.17 5.40
CA GLU A 47 -7.02 -14.63 4.86
C GLU A 47 -6.84 -15.58 3.66
N GLU A 48 -5.87 -15.31 2.78
CA GLU A 48 -5.50 -16.24 1.70
C GLU A 48 -5.07 -17.61 2.25
N PHE A 49 -4.27 -17.63 3.32
CA PHE A 49 -3.87 -18.88 3.97
C PHE A 49 -5.05 -19.58 4.67
N HIS A 50 -6.04 -18.83 5.17
CA HIS A 50 -7.27 -19.41 5.71
C HIS A 50 -8.05 -20.17 4.65
N LEU A 51 -8.15 -19.61 3.44
CA LEU A 51 -8.87 -20.24 2.32
C LEU A 51 -8.30 -21.61 1.92
N ILE A 52 -7.03 -21.89 2.23
CA ILE A 52 -6.37 -23.18 1.98
C ILE A 52 -6.24 -24.05 3.25
N GLY A 53 -6.93 -23.68 4.34
CA GLY A 53 -7.08 -24.50 5.55
C GLY A 53 -6.22 -24.08 6.75
N TYR A 54 -5.53 -22.94 6.71
CA TYR A 54 -4.69 -22.46 7.82
C TYR A 54 -5.40 -21.39 8.66
N GLU A 55 -6.58 -21.70 9.19
CA GLU A 55 -7.50 -20.77 9.87
C GLU A 55 -6.90 -19.99 11.07
N HIS A 56 -5.81 -20.48 11.66
CA HIS A 56 -5.20 -19.88 12.85
C HIS A 56 -4.10 -18.85 12.56
N VAL A 57 -3.78 -18.61 11.29
CA VAL A 57 -2.76 -17.65 10.89
C VAL A 57 -3.28 -16.23 11.08
N THR A 58 -2.46 -15.34 11.62
CA THR A 58 -2.79 -13.92 11.80
C THR A 58 -1.88 -13.04 10.93
N GLY A 59 -2.30 -11.80 10.65
CA GLY A 59 -1.44 -10.84 9.95
C GLY A 59 -0.10 -10.63 10.67
N ALA A 60 -0.08 -10.66 12.00
CA ALA A 60 1.13 -10.61 12.79
C ALA A 60 2.06 -11.83 12.56
N ASP A 61 1.52 -13.04 12.36
CA ASP A 61 2.31 -14.22 12.00
C ASP A 61 2.98 -14.04 10.62
N VAL A 62 2.24 -13.48 9.66
CA VAL A 62 2.76 -13.18 8.32
C VAL A 62 3.88 -12.15 8.41
N TRP A 63 3.67 -11.07 9.15
CA TRP A 63 4.69 -10.03 9.35
C TRP A 63 5.95 -10.59 9.99
N GLU A 64 5.83 -11.40 11.05
CA GLU A 64 6.97 -12.02 11.73
C GLU A 64 7.78 -12.92 10.79
N CYS A 65 7.09 -13.71 9.95
CA CYS A 65 7.73 -14.56 8.95
C CYS A 65 8.50 -13.74 7.90
N VAL A 66 7.96 -12.59 7.47
CA VAL A 66 8.59 -11.72 6.48
C VAL A 66 9.76 -10.96 7.11
N SER A 67 9.57 -10.44 8.33
CA SER A 67 10.57 -9.63 9.03
C SER A 67 11.80 -10.43 9.46
N ASP A 68 11.69 -11.74 9.70
CA ASP A 68 12.84 -12.61 10.04
C ASP A 68 13.99 -12.50 9.00
N LYS A 69 13.66 -12.24 7.73
CA LYS A 69 14.65 -12.01 6.67
C LYS A 69 15.49 -10.75 6.89
N TYR A 70 14.88 -9.72 7.47
CA TYR A 70 15.46 -8.39 7.64
C TYR A 70 16.29 -8.28 8.91
N HIS A 71 16.05 -9.12 9.91
CA HIS A 71 16.85 -9.16 11.14
C HIS A 71 18.34 -9.41 10.85
N LYS A 72 18.65 -10.15 9.78
CA LYS A 72 20.02 -10.48 9.36
C LYS A 72 20.57 -9.56 8.26
N LYS A 73 19.70 -8.98 7.43
CA LYS A 73 20.09 -8.21 6.23
C LYS A 73 19.98 -6.69 6.39
N GLY A 74 19.36 -6.19 7.46
CA GLY A 74 19.06 -4.77 7.65
C GLY A 74 17.68 -4.39 7.10
N THR A 75 17.35 -3.10 7.17
CA THR A 75 16.05 -2.56 6.74
C THR A 75 15.97 -2.51 5.20
N PRO A 76 15.08 -3.30 4.57
CA PRO A 76 14.91 -3.31 3.11
C PRO A 76 14.13 -2.08 2.64
N GLN A 77 14.05 -1.90 1.32
CA GLN A 77 13.16 -0.91 0.72
C GLN A 77 11.71 -1.39 0.75
N LEU A 78 10.76 -0.45 0.77
CA LEU A 78 9.33 -0.76 0.86
C LEU A 78 8.85 -1.74 -0.22
N TYR A 79 9.25 -1.53 -1.49
CA TYR A 79 8.80 -2.39 -2.58
C TYR A 79 9.25 -3.85 -2.38
N GLU A 80 10.38 -4.06 -1.70
CA GLU A 80 10.87 -5.41 -1.37
C GLU A 80 9.98 -6.05 -0.30
N ILE A 81 9.58 -5.29 0.72
CA ILE A 81 8.67 -5.74 1.77
C ILE A 81 7.31 -6.14 1.18
N VAL A 82 6.73 -5.26 0.36
CA VAL A 82 5.45 -5.52 -0.31
C VAL A 82 5.55 -6.77 -1.18
N ASN A 83 6.62 -6.88 -1.97
CA ASN A 83 6.85 -8.07 -2.79
C ASN A 83 7.02 -9.33 -1.93
N ASP A 84 7.76 -9.27 -0.83
CA ASP A 84 7.96 -10.40 0.08
C ASP A 84 6.66 -10.85 0.73
N ILE A 85 5.75 -9.94 1.11
CA ILE A 85 4.42 -10.27 1.64
C ILE A 85 3.57 -10.92 0.54
N LEU A 86 3.43 -10.27 -0.62
CA LEU A 86 2.54 -10.73 -1.67
C LEU A 86 2.99 -12.04 -2.33
N SER A 87 4.30 -12.28 -2.40
CA SER A 87 4.89 -13.51 -2.94
C SER A 87 5.08 -14.63 -1.91
N LEU A 88 4.74 -14.39 -0.63
CA LEU A 88 4.90 -15.38 0.43
C LEU A 88 4.05 -16.61 0.15
N LYS A 89 4.71 -17.77 0.06
CA LYS A 89 4.05 -19.06 -0.11
C LYS A 89 3.77 -19.71 1.23
N VAL A 90 2.67 -20.45 1.33
CA VAL A 90 2.32 -21.19 2.54
C VAL A 90 3.42 -22.17 2.98
N THR A 91 4.13 -22.79 2.03
CA THR A 91 5.25 -23.69 2.33
C THR A 91 6.39 -22.96 3.04
N GLN A 92 6.68 -21.72 2.66
CA GLN A 92 7.72 -20.91 3.32
C GLN A 92 7.28 -20.54 4.73
N PHE A 93 6.02 -20.12 4.89
CA PHE A 93 5.44 -19.82 6.19
C PHE A 93 5.49 -21.04 7.14
N MET A 94 5.12 -22.23 6.67
CA MET A 94 5.16 -23.44 7.49
C MET A 94 6.57 -23.85 7.88
N ASN A 95 7.55 -23.67 6.99
CA ASN A 95 8.95 -23.88 7.33
C ASN A 95 9.40 -22.91 8.42
N PHE A 96 9.00 -21.64 8.31
CA PHE A 96 9.28 -20.63 9.34
C PHE A 96 8.69 -21.04 10.69
N VAL A 97 7.37 -21.31 10.77
CA VAL A 97 6.70 -21.71 12.01
C VAL A 97 7.37 -22.92 12.65
N THR A 98 7.65 -23.94 11.83
CA THR A 98 8.32 -25.17 12.29
C THR A 98 9.68 -24.84 12.91
N LEU A 99 10.51 -24.03 12.24
CA LEU A 99 11.83 -23.65 12.75
C LEU A 99 11.72 -22.76 14.01
N SER A 100 10.74 -21.86 14.08
CA SER A 100 10.50 -21.01 15.27
C SER A 100 10.13 -21.84 16.50
N MET A 101 9.40 -22.95 16.32
CA MET A 101 9.15 -23.93 17.39
C MET A 101 10.43 -24.58 17.90
N TYR A 102 11.34 -24.99 16.99
CA TYR A 102 12.63 -25.55 17.39
C TYR A 102 13.55 -24.55 18.09
N ARG A 103 13.50 -23.26 17.71
CA ARG A 103 14.27 -22.20 18.35
C ARG A 103 13.72 -21.80 19.73
N GLY A 104 12.56 -22.34 20.14
CA GLY A 104 11.89 -21.92 21.37
C GLY A 104 11.29 -20.52 21.29
N GLU A 105 11.19 -19.96 20.09
CA GLU A 105 10.54 -18.69 19.78
C GLU A 105 9.03 -18.89 19.57
N ALA A 106 8.55 -20.14 19.55
CA ALA A 106 7.14 -20.46 19.52
C ALA A 106 6.40 -19.77 20.66
N ARG A 107 5.49 -18.86 20.28
CA ARG A 107 4.73 -18.02 21.19
C ARG A 107 4.08 -18.84 22.30
N LYS A 108 4.33 -18.43 23.55
CA LYS A 108 3.38 -18.65 24.65
C LYS A 108 2.15 -17.78 24.34
N ARG A 109 1.07 -18.40 23.86
CA ARG A 109 -0.26 -17.78 23.85
C ARG A 109 -0.89 -17.94 25.23
#